data_AF-U4T856-F1
#
_entry.id   AF-U4T856-F1
#
_cell.length_a   1.000
_cell.length_b   1.000
_cell.length_c   1.000
_cell.angle_alpha   90.00
_cell.angle_beta   90.00
_cell.angle_gamma   90.00
#
_symmetry.space_group_name_H-M   'P 1'
#
loop_
_entity.id
_entity.type
_entity.pdbx_description
1 polymer ?
#
loop_
_entity_poly.entity_id
_entity_poly.type
_entity_poly.pdbx_seq_one_letter_code
_entity_poly.pdbx_strand_id
1 'polypeptide(L)'
;MSTDNSLMINIDTLIAPINGSHHGVGEDLIFDPRIDAIVAARQEDDPLLAQGNWVTELKVADWDFVKNQCADLLGHTSKDMKLALWYVDALSHTDHLAGISHGLSLLQALNDEYWLTMYPPLDGEEDSMDIRAGLLSWFVKALTDDLKQLPLADTKTGNYNYNYYLTARDHDKQRQQNPDGETSSQLTLNDYNQAIKNSSELWQQALMKNLSTVTEQWQTLTDQLNNLMGMDAPVFAPVTDLLSAIHQHLRPLIPEQIDQVNNKGQDAATNITADENVSLESNGQVAHSVNVTSTSFNPSNRDHQSNRRQALKLLGQIQDYFATNEPHSPVTFLLGRAIDWADMPLDQWLTHIIKNEDQLATLSDMIGIQPKRELSDDGY
;
A
#
# COMPACT_ATOMS: atom_id res chain seq x y z
N MET A 1 -7.79 7.43 22.33
CA MET A 1 -7.60 8.63 21.49
C MET A 1 -8.16 9.82 22.25
N SER A 2 -7.30 10.71 22.74
CA SER A 2 -7.78 12.02 23.18
C SER A 2 -8.34 12.70 21.94
N THR A 3 -9.65 12.96 21.92
CA THR A 3 -10.31 13.78 20.91
C THR A 3 -9.96 15.24 21.15
N ASP A 4 -8.67 15.56 21.16
CA ASP A 4 -8.21 16.95 21.10
C ASP A 4 -8.01 17.29 19.63
N ASN A 5 -9.14 17.38 18.92
CA ASN A 5 -9.20 17.78 17.51
C ASN A 5 -8.81 19.28 17.34
N SER A 6 -8.21 19.92 18.36
CA SER A 6 -7.96 21.36 18.42
C SER A 6 -6.55 21.78 18.02
N LEU A 7 -5.69 20.85 17.59
CA LEU A 7 -4.30 21.12 17.18
C LEU A 7 -4.03 21.02 15.67
N MET A 8 -4.97 20.52 14.86
CA MET A 8 -4.83 20.51 13.40
C MET A 8 -5.31 21.83 12.80
N ILE A 9 -4.52 22.40 11.88
CA ILE A 9 -4.90 23.62 11.17
C ILE A 9 -6.10 23.31 10.26
N ASN A 10 -7.08 24.22 10.18
CA ASN A 10 -8.24 24.06 9.30
C ASN A 10 -7.80 23.94 7.83
N ILE A 11 -8.32 22.93 7.11
CA ILE A 11 -8.04 22.69 5.69
C ILE A 11 -8.31 23.94 4.86
N ASP A 12 -9.40 24.67 5.11
CA ASP A 12 -9.75 25.91 4.40
C ASP A 12 -8.64 26.96 4.50
N THR A 13 -7.90 26.98 5.61
CA THR A 13 -6.76 27.88 5.80
C THR A 13 -5.54 27.41 4.99
N LEU A 14 -5.30 26.10 4.93
CA LEU A 14 -4.16 25.54 4.19
C LEU A 14 -4.34 25.63 2.67
N ILE A 15 -5.58 25.48 2.17
CA ILE A 15 -5.90 25.58 0.74
C ILE A 15 -6.13 27.02 0.27
N ALA A 16 -6.27 27.99 1.17
CA ALA A 16 -6.47 29.39 0.80
C ALA A 16 -5.34 29.88 -0.13
N PRO A 17 -5.66 30.65 -1.19
CA PRO A 17 -4.66 31.12 -2.14
C PRO A 17 -3.63 32.03 -1.46
N ILE A 18 -2.37 31.89 -1.87
CA ILE A 18 -1.28 32.70 -1.35
C ILE A 18 -1.34 34.08 -2.00
N ASN A 19 -1.58 35.10 -1.17
CA ASN A 19 -1.84 36.45 -1.64
C ASN A 19 -0.63 37.02 -2.39
N GLY A 20 -0.88 37.55 -3.59
CA GLY A 20 0.14 38.21 -4.41
C GLY A 20 1.01 37.25 -5.23
N SER A 21 0.77 35.94 -5.19
CA SER A 21 1.47 34.97 -6.05
C SER A 21 0.71 34.70 -7.34
N HIS A 22 1.44 34.30 -8.39
CA HIS A 22 0.82 33.77 -9.60
C HIS A 22 0.02 32.49 -9.26
N HIS A 23 -1.19 32.35 -9.83
CA HIS A 23 -2.13 31.25 -9.57
C HIS A 23 -2.45 30.94 -8.09
N GLY A 24 -2.09 31.80 -7.13
CA GLY A 24 -2.31 31.56 -5.70
C GLY A 24 -1.45 30.45 -5.07
N VAL A 25 -0.42 29.95 -5.77
CA VAL A 25 0.40 28.80 -5.32
C VAL A 25 1.70 29.17 -4.59
N GLY A 26 2.03 30.45 -4.47
CA GLY A 26 3.24 30.91 -3.79
C GLY A 26 4.51 30.77 -4.65
N GLU A 27 5.58 30.29 -4.02
CA GLU A 27 6.92 30.15 -4.62
C GLU A 27 7.46 28.72 -4.55
N ASP A 28 8.42 28.40 -5.43
CA ASP A 28 9.13 27.11 -5.41
C ASP A 28 10.13 27.07 -4.24
N LEU A 29 10.09 26.00 -3.46
CA LEU A 29 10.91 25.81 -2.26
C LEU A 29 12.09 24.86 -2.46
N ILE A 30 12.41 24.44 -3.69
CA ILE A 30 13.48 23.46 -3.98
C ILE A 30 14.83 23.76 -3.30
N PHE A 31 15.19 25.03 -3.11
CA PHE A 31 16.43 25.47 -2.42
C PHE A 31 16.19 26.21 -1.10
N ASP A 32 14.97 26.14 -0.55
CA ASP A 32 14.65 26.84 0.68
C ASP A 32 15.25 26.12 1.90
N PRO A 33 16.02 26.80 2.77
CA PRO A 33 16.65 26.18 3.94
C PRO A 33 15.65 25.59 4.95
N ARG A 34 14.37 25.99 4.91
CA ARG A 34 13.30 25.39 5.72
C ARG A 34 13.00 23.97 5.28
N ILE A 35 13.21 23.63 3.99
CA ILE A 35 13.10 22.24 3.51
C ILE A 35 14.20 21.37 4.14
N ASP A 36 15.43 21.86 4.22
CA ASP A 36 16.53 21.14 4.86
C ASP A 36 16.24 20.88 6.34
N ALA A 37 15.66 21.85 7.04
CA ALA A 37 15.24 21.70 8.42
C ALA A 37 14.17 20.61 8.58
N ILE A 38 13.17 20.57 7.69
CA ILE A 38 12.15 19.51 7.69
C ILE A 38 12.78 18.14 7.42
N VAL A 39 13.66 18.03 6.43
CA VAL A 39 14.38 16.77 6.14
C VAL A 39 15.17 16.31 7.36
N ALA A 40 15.90 17.22 8.02
CA ALA A 40 16.68 16.91 9.19
C ALA A 40 15.79 16.44 10.36
N ALA A 41 14.62 17.04 10.55
CA ALA A 41 13.67 16.69 11.60
C ALA A 41 13.00 15.32 11.39
N ARG A 42 12.86 14.86 10.14
CA ARG A 42 12.27 13.55 9.80
C ARG A 42 13.23 12.37 9.94
N GLN A 43 14.52 12.63 10.15
CA GLN A 43 15.53 11.57 10.27
C GLN A 43 15.55 11.01 11.69
N GLU A 44 15.55 9.69 11.80
CA GLU A 44 15.76 8.94 13.03
C GLU A 44 16.82 7.87 12.83
N ASP A 45 17.54 7.53 13.91
CA ASP A 45 18.52 6.47 13.93
C ASP A 45 17.84 5.12 14.24
N ASP A 46 18.26 4.05 13.56
CA ASP A 46 17.74 2.71 13.83
C ASP A 46 18.29 2.18 15.17
N PRO A 47 17.42 1.92 16.18
CA PRO A 47 17.83 1.41 17.49
C PRO A 47 18.42 0.00 17.46
N LEU A 48 18.22 -0.76 16.38
CA LEU A 48 18.75 -2.11 16.21
C LEU A 48 20.17 -2.12 15.63
N LEU A 49 20.66 -1.00 15.11
CA LEU A 49 22.03 -0.90 14.60
C LEU A 49 23.03 -0.78 15.76
N ALA A 50 24.00 -1.69 15.79
CA ALA A 50 25.08 -1.67 16.77
C ALA A 50 25.97 -0.43 16.58
N GLN A 51 25.96 0.50 17.55
CA GLN A 51 26.77 1.71 17.53
C GLN A 51 28.28 1.47 17.77
N GLY A 52 28.69 0.21 17.98
CA GLY A 52 30.07 -0.13 18.32
C GLY A 52 30.51 0.46 19.66
N ASN A 53 31.76 0.91 19.76
CA ASN A 53 32.34 1.47 20.99
C ASN A 53 32.00 2.96 21.23
N TRP A 54 31.23 3.58 20.33
CA TRP A 54 30.84 4.98 20.43
C TRP A 54 29.33 5.04 20.64
N VAL A 55 28.90 5.23 21.89
CA VAL A 55 27.48 5.39 22.20
C VAL A 55 27.12 6.86 22.01
N THR A 56 26.26 7.15 21.03
CA THR A 56 25.63 8.46 20.84
C THR A 56 24.15 8.38 21.17
N GLU A 57 23.57 9.48 21.63
CA GLU A 57 22.11 9.57 21.73
C GLU A 57 21.51 9.34 20.35
N LEU A 58 20.55 8.41 20.26
CA LEU A 58 19.86 8.15 19.00
C LEU A 58 19.08 9.39 18.60
N LYS A 59 19.28 9.81 17.37
CA LYS A 59 18.43 10.83 16.77
C LYS A 59 17.01 10.27 16.66
N VAL A 60 16.05 11.02 17.20
CA VAL A 60 14.61 10.73 17.08
C VAL A 60 13.99 11.80 16.21
N ALA A 61 13.06 11.40 15.34
CA ALA A 61 12.35 12.34 14.49
C ALA A 61 11.45 13.28 15.33
N ASP A 62 11.41 14.56 14.95
CA ASP A 62 10.55 15.58 15.56
C ASP A 62 9.31 15.81 14.67
N TRP A 63 8.33 14.91 14.80
CA TRP A 63 7.13 14.94 13.98
C TRP A 63 6.24 16.16 14.24
N ASP A 64 6.23 16.70 15.45
CA ASP A 64 5.49 17.94 15.74
C ASP A 64 6.13 19.15 15.04
N PHE A 65 7.46 19.23 14.99
CA PHE A 65 8.14 20.26 14.19
C PHE A 65 7.79 20.12 12.71
N VAL A 66 7.85 18.90 12.15
CA VAL A 66 7.52 18.64 10.74
C VAL A 66 6.08 19.06 10.45
N LYS A 67 5.12 18.62 11.28
CA LYS A 67 3.70 18.97 11.17
C LYS A 67 3.50 20.48 11.12
N ASN A 68 4.07 21.21 12.08
CA ASN A 68 3.89 22.66 12.18
C ASN A 68 4.56 23.41 11.03
N GLN A 69 5.79 23.03 10.65
CA GLN A 69 6.51 23.70 9.57
C GLN A 69 5.87 23.44 8.20
N CYS A 70 5.44 22.22 7.91
CA CYS A 70 4.72 21.93 6.67
C CYS A 70 3.40 22.70 6.59
N ALA A 71 2.64 22.77 7.69
CA ALA A 71 1.37 23.50 7.73
C ALA A 71 1.58 25.02 7.55
N ASP A 72 2.60 25.60 8.18
CA ASP A 72 2.94 27.02 8.02
C ASP A 72 3.35 27.35 6.56
N LEU A 73 4.22 26.53 5.97
CA LEU A 73 4.64 26.71 4.59
C LEU A 73 3.47 26.55 3.61
N LEU A 74 2.61 25.55 3.79
CA LEU A 74 1.41 25.35 2.97
C LEU A 74 0.43 26.51 3.09
N GLY A 75 0.21 27.03 4.29
CA GLY A 75 -0.72 28.13 4.55
C GLY A 75 -0.24 29.48 4.00
N HIS A 76 1.07 29.74 4.02
CA HIS A 76 1.59 31.09 3.83
C HIS A 76 2.63 31.27 2.72
N THR A 77 3.31 30.19 2.29
CA THR A 77 4.51 30.30 1.44
C THR A 77 4.39 29.57 0.10
N SER A 78 3.97 28.29 0.10
CA SER A 78 3.95 27.48 -1.12
C SER A 78 2.87 26.40 -1.08
N LYS A 79 2.10 26.27 -2.16
CA LYS A 79 1.27 25.10 -2.45
C LYS A 79 2.16 24.08 -3.14
N ASP A 80 2.71 23.17 -2.35
CA ASP A 80 3.70 22.18 -2.78
C ASP A 80 3.26 20.77 -2.37
N MET A 81 3.29 19.85 -3.32
CA MET A 81 2.82 18.48 -3.13
C MET A 81 3.71 17.70 -2.16
N LYS A 82 5.04 17.89 -2.20
CA LYS A 82 5.97 17.25 -1.29
C LYS A 82 5.73 17.71 0.15
N LEU A 83 5.49 19.01 0.36
CA LEU A 83 5.09 19.53 1.67
C LEU A 83 3.76 18.94 2.16
N ALA A 84 2.77 18.85 1.27
CA ALA A 84 1.47 18.27 1.62
C ALA A 84 1.60 16.81 2.04
N LEU A 85 2.38 16.00 1.31
CA LEU A 85 2.61 14.60 1.65
C LEU A 85 3.40 14.45 2.97
N TRP A 86 4.40 15.30 3.21
CA TRP A 86 5.14 15.32 4.49
C TRP A 86 4.28 15.79 5.66
N TYR A 87 3.30 16.67 5.43
CA TYR A 87 2.33 17.02 6.45
C TYR A 87 1.47 15.83 6.84
N VAL A 88 0.98 15.04 5.86
CA VAL A 88 0.20 13.82 6.15
C VAL A 88 1.05 12.75 6.85
N ASP A 89 2.31 12.59 6.46
CA ASP A 89 3.32 11.75 7.12
C ASP A 89 3.44 12.14 8.61
N ALA A 90 3.69 13.41 8.90
CA ALA A 90 3.79 13.87 10.29
C ALA A 90 2.49 13.67 11.09
N LEU A 91 1.33 13.94 10.47
CA LEU A 91 0.03 13.71 11.10
C LEU A 91 -0.24 12.22 11.40
N SER A 92 0.29 11.28 10.59
CA SER A 92 0.16 9.84 10.85
C SER A 92 0.86 9.45 12.17
N HIS A 93 2.01 10.09 12.45
CA HIS A 93 2.80 9.87 13.64
C HIS A 93 2.22 10.56 14.88
N THR A 94 1.75 11.81 14.76
CA THR A 94 1.29 12.60 15.91
C THR A 94 -0.17 12.37 16.27
N ASP A 95 -1.03 12.18 15.26
CA ASP A 95 -2.48 12.17 15.40
C ASP A 95 -3.14 10.90 14.84
N HIS A 96 -2.34 9.96 14.32
CA HIS A 96 -2.77 8.65 13.86
C HIS A 96 -3.89 8.72 12.81
N LEU A 97 -4.91 7.85 12.89
CA LEU A 97 -5.99 7.79 11.91
C LEU A 97 -6.74 9.12 11.76
N ALA A 98 -6.87 9.93 12.83
CA ALA A 98 -7.52 11.23 12.73
C ALA A 98 -6.66 12.20 11.88
N GLY A 99 -5.35 12.17 12.09
CA GLY A 99 -4.39 12.93 11.30
C GLY A 99 -4.34 12.49 9.85
N ILE A 100 -4.30 11.19 9.60
CA ILE A 100 -4.37 10.62 8.25
C ILE A 100 -5.66 11.08 7.57
N SER A 101 -6.81 10.97 8.24
CA SER A 101 -8.10 11.40 7.69
C SER A 101 -8.10 12.87 7.28
N HIS A 102 -7.61 13.75 8.16
CA HIS A 102 -7.47 15.17 7.87
C HIS A 102 -6.53 15.43 6.68
N GLY A 103 -5.37 14.78 6.67
CA GLY A 103 -4.37 14.91 5.62
C GLY A 103 -4.86 14.41 4.26
N LEU A 104 -5.58 13.29 4.21
CA LEU A 104 -6.17 12.78 2.96
C LEU A 104 -7.23 13.73 2.40
N SER A 105 -8.02 14.39 3.26
CA SER A 105 -8.95 15.44 2.83
C SER A 105 -8.22 16.68 2.29
N LEU A 106 -7.10 17.09 2.91
CA LEU A 106 -6.28 18.18 2.41
C LEU A 106 -5.69 17.85 1.03
N LEU A 107 -5.13 16.64 0.85
CA LEU A 107 -4.56 16.22 -0.44
C LEU A 107 -5.61 16.24 -1.55
N GLN A 108 -6.83 15.75 -1.28
CA GLN A 108 -7.92 15.81 -2.24
C GLN A 108 -8.27 17.25 -2.63
N ALA A 109 -8.39 18.14 -1.65
CA ALA A 109 -8.70 19.54 -1.89
C ALA A 109 -7.58 20.29 -2.65
N LEU A 110 -6.30 20.01 -2.34
CA LEU A 110 -5.17 20.57 -3.07
C LEU A 110 -5.11 20.07 -4.50
N ASN A 111 -5.41 18.79 -4.74
CA ASN A 111 -5.50 18.25 -6.09
C ASN A 111 -6.66 18.90 -6.86
N ASP A 112 -7.84 19.04 -6.26
CA ASP A 112 -8.99 19.65 -6.94
C ASP A 112 -8.72 21.10 -7.35
N GLU A 113 -8.08 21.89 -6.47
CA GLU A 113 -7.88 23.33 -6.70
C GLU A 113 -6.59 23.63 -7.49
N TYR A 114 -5.49 22.95 -7.18
CA TYR A 114 -4.15 23.33 -7.63
C TYR A 114 -3.41 22.24 -8.40
N TRP A 115 -4.05 21.17 -8.88
CA TRP A 115 -3.36 20.08 -9.56
C TRP A 115 -2.39 20.56 -10.65
N LEU A 116 -2.80 21.48 -11.53
CA LEU A 116 -1.93 21.93 -12.62
C LEU A 116 -0.79 22.84 -12.15
N THR A 117 -1.01 23.63 -11.10
CA THR A 117 -0.18 24.79 -10.76
C THR A 117 0.66 24.60 -9.49
N MET A 118 0.30 23.69 -8.58
CA MET A 118 1.08 23.43 -7.37
C MET A 118 2.46 22.87 -7.70
N TYR A 119 3.45 23.13 -6.84
CA TYR A 119 4.81 22.67 -7.07
C TYR A 119 4.95 21.16 -6.86
N PRO A 120 5.69 20.43 -7.73
CA PRO A 120 6.22 20.90 -9.02
C PRO A 120 5.10 21.07 -10.09
N PRO A 121 5.05 22.18 -10.83
CA PRO A 121 3.93 22.51 -11.72
C PRO A 121 3.97 21.70 -13.02
N LEU A 122 2.80 21.33 -13.55
CA LEU A 122 2.69 20.49 -14.75
C LEU A 122 2.71 21.29 -16.07
N ASP A 123 2.82 22.62 -16.00
CA ASP A 123 2.70 23.52 -17.15
C ASP A 123 4.04 23.94 -17.79
N GLY A 124 5.19 23.46 -17.28
CA GLY A 124 6.51 23.94 -17.70
C GLY A 124 7.63 22.91 -17.90
N GLU A 125 7.64 21.80 -17.15
CA GLU A 125 8.76 20.85 -17.15
C GLU A 125 8.32 19.43 -17.57
N GLU A 126 9.05 18.80 -18.51
CA GLU A 126 8.70 17.49 -19.08
C GLU A 126 8.64 16.37 -18.01
N ASP A 127 9.43 16.46 -16.94
CA ASP A 127 9.56 15.41 -15.92
C ASP A 127 8.66 15.64 -14.68
N SER A 128 7.85 16.71 -14.64
CA SER A 128 7.08 17.05 -13.42
C SER A 128 6.06 15.98 -13.03
N MET A 129 5.47 15.28 -14.00
CA MET A 129 4.58 14.14 -13.72
C MET A 129 5.34 12.99 -13.04
N ASP A 130 6.54 12.65 -13.54
CA ASP A 130 7.39 11.60 -12.97
C ASP A 130 7.86 11.95 -11.55
N ILE A 131 8.19 13.22 -11.30
CA ILE A 131 8.53 13.69 -9.95
C ILE A 131 7.35 13.49 -9.00
N ARG A 132 6.12 13.86 -9.41
CA ARG A 132 4.91 13.63 -8.61
C ARG A 132 4.64 12.16 -8.38
N ALA A 133 4.81 11.31 -9.39
CA ALA A 133 4.69 9.86 -9.25
C ALA A 133 5.71 9.28 -8.25
N GLY A 134 6.94 9.78 -8.27
CA GLY A 134 7.98 9.44 -7.31
C GLY A 134 7.62 9.84 -5.87
N LEU A 135 7.11 11.07 -5.69
CA LEU A 135 6.65 11.57 -4.38
C LEU A 135 5.50 10.73 -3.81
N LEU A 136 4.51 10.39 -4.65
CA LEU A 136 3.39 9.54 -4.25
C LEU A 136 3.83 8.10 -3.96
N SER A 137 4.75 7.55 -4.74
CA SER A 137 5.32 6.22 -4.49
C SER A 137 6.04 6.16 -3.13
N TRP A 138 6.80 7.21 -2.80
CA TRP A 138 7.40 7.36 -1.47
C TRP A 138 6.32 7.45 -0.39
N PHE A 139 5.28 8.27 -0.59
CA PHE A 139 4.20 8.45 0.37
C PHE A 139 3.41 7.16 0.63
N VAL A 140 3.10 6.37 -0.40
CA VAL A 140 2.46 5.05 -0.27
C VAL A 140 3.28 4.16 0.65
N LYS A 141 4.61 4.13 0.48
CA LYS A 141 5.50 3.35 1.33
C LYS A 141 5.48 3.86 2.78
N ALA A 142 5.65 5.17 2.98
CA ALA A 142 5.67 5.78 4.31
C ALA A 142 4.36 5.50 5.06
N LEU A 143 3.21 5.82 4.45
CA LEU A 143 1.91 5.57 5.04
C LEU A 143 1.64 4.08 5.31
N THR A 144 2.14 3.18 4.46
CA THR A 144 2.06 1.73 4.71
C THR A 144 2.81 1.35 5.98
N ASP A 145 4.00 1.91 6.20
CA ASP A 145 4.82 1.62 7.37
C ASP A 145 4.23 2.25 8.65
N ASP A 146 3.64 3.45 8.55
CA ASP A 146 2.96 4.11 9.67
C ASP A 146 1.70 3.36 10.11
N LEU A 147 0.88 2.91 9.15
CA LEU A 147 -0.31 2.12 9.42
C LEU A 147 0.03 0.79 10.10
N LYS A 148 1.21 0.21 9.84
CA LYS A 148 1.66 -0.99 10.55
C LYS A 148 2.03 -0.71 12.00
N GLN A 149 2.45 0.51 12.30
CA GLN A 149 2.87 0.96 13.63
C GLN A 149 1.71 1.55 14.46
N LEU A 150 0.58 1.84 13.82
CA LEU A 150 -0.65 2.33 14.44
C LEU A 150 -1.05 1.49 15.67
N PRO A 151 -1.25 2.11 16.85
CA PRO A 151 -1.77 1.41 18.03
C PRO A 151 -3.18 0.87 17.80
N LEU A 152 -3.34 -0.45 17.94
CA LEU A 152 -4.61 -1.18 17.79
C LEU A 152 -5.27 -1.56 19.12
N ALA A 153 -4.67 -1.17 20.25
CA ALA A 153 -5.27 -1.32 21.59
C ALA A 153 -5.05 -0.08 22.47
N ASP A 154 -6.01 0.17 23.37
CA ASP A 154 -6.02 1.24 24.38
C ASP A 154 -5.09 0.91 25.55
N THR A 155 -3.77 0.94 25.29
CA THR A 155 -2.74 0.60 26.27
C THR A 155 -1.75 1.74 26.43
N LYS A 156 -1.21 1.91 27.65
CA LYS A 156 -0.25 3.00 27.94
C LYS A 156 1.05 2.90 27.15
N THR A 157 1.40 1.72 26.66
CA THR A 157 2.64 1.46 25.95
C THR A 157 2.51 1.59 24.44
N GLY A 158 1.30 1.52 23.87
CA GLY A 158 1.08 1.66 22.41
C GLY A 158 1.64 0.52 21.55
N ASN A 159 2.22 -0.53 22.15
CA ASN A 159 3.00 -1.55 21.43
C ASN A 159 2.16 -2.59 20.66
N TYR A 160 0.83 -2.60 20.82
CA TYR A 160 -0.05 -3.56 20.15
C TYR A 160 -0.50 -3.00 18.80
N ASN A 161 0.37 -3.07 17.81
CA ASN A 161 0.13 -2.60 16.44
C ASN A 161 0.12 -3.76 15.44
N TYR A 162 -0.09 -3.48 14.16
CA TYR A 162 -0.16 -4.54 13.15
C TYR A 162 1.19 -5.25 12.94
N ASN A 163 2.33 -4.55 13.13
CA ASN A 163 3.65 -5.19 13.14
C ASN A 163 3.77 -6.24 14.26
N TYR A 164 3.26 -5.96 15.47
CA TYR A 164 3.15 -6.95 16.53
C TYR A 164 2.41 -8.20 16.03
N TYR A 165 1.25 -8.02 15.41
CA TYR A 165 0.45 -9.14 14.89
C TYR A 165 1.24 -9.99 13.89
N LEU A 166 1.92 -9.37 12.92
CA LEU A 166 2.72 -10.07 11.92
C LEU A 166 3.83 -10.90 12.57
N THR A 167 4.61 -10.30 13.48
CA THR A 167 5.71 -10.98 14.19
C THR A 167 5.19 -12.10 15.08
N ALA A 168 4.12 -11.85 15.86
CA ALA A 168 3.53 -12.86 16.74
C ALA A 168 2.98 -14.06 15.96
N ARG A 169 2.35 -13.81 14.80
CA ARG A 169 1.84 -14.86 13.91
C ARG A 169 2.95 -15.73 13.33
N ASP A 170 4.06 -15.12 12.94
CA ASP A 170 5.19 -15.87 12.38
C ASP A 170 5.92 -16.69 13.46
N HIS A 171 6.05 -16.16 14.67
CA HIS A 171 6.52 -16.93 15.83
C HIS A 171 5.60 -18.10 16.18
N ASP A 172 4.28 -17.94 16.12
CA ASP A 172 3.33 -19.03 16.36
C ASP A 172 3.45 -20.15 15.32
N LYS A 173 3.65 -19.81 14.04
CA LYS A 173 3.91 -20.80 12.99
C LYS A 173 5.21 -21.58 13.26
N GLN A 174 6.27 -20.89 13.70
CA GLN A 174 7.55 -21.53 14.03
C GLN A 174 7.42 -22.48 15.23
N ARG A 175 6.69 -22.09 16.29
CA ARG A 175 6.39 -22.96 17.45
C ARG A 175 5.63 -24.22 17.06
N GLN A 176 4.67 -24.10 16.14
CA GLN A 176 3.91 -25.26 15.64
C GLN A 176 4.78 -26.22 14.83
N GLN A 177 5.79 -25.70 14.13
CA GLN A 177 6.72 -26.52 13.34
C GLN A 177 7.82 -27.15 14.19
N ASN A 178 8.30 -26.46 15.23
CA ASN A 178 9.36 -26.93 16.15
C ASN A 178 8.98 -26.69 17.63
N PRO A 179 8.21 -27.61 18.25
CA PRO A 179 7.70 -27.45 19.62
C PRO A 179 8.79 -27.40 20.70
N ASP A 180 9.94 -28.05 20.48
CA ASP A 180 11.05 -28.16 21.45
C ASP A 180 12.13 -27.07 21.28
N GLY A 181 11.92 -26.09 20.39
CA GLY A 181 12.86 -24.99 20.18
C GLY A 181 12.81 -23.98 21.33
N GLU A 182 13.97 -23.58 21.86
CA GLU A 182 14.09 -22.45 22.80
C GLU A 182 13.57 -21.17 22.12
N THR A 183 12.33 -20.80 22.40
CA THR A 183 11.73 -19.57 21.89
C THR A 183 11.90 -18.47 22.93
N SER A 184 12.89 -17.61 22.70
CA SER A 184 13.21 -16.45 23.56
C SER A 184 12.24 -15.27 23.40
N SER A 185 11.24 -15.33 22.50
CA SER A 185 10.37 -14.20 22.17
C SER A 185 9.03 -14.20 22.92
N GLN A 186 8.80 -13.16 23.74
CA GLN A 186 7.63 -12.96 24.60
C GLN A 186 6.34 -12.55 23.85
N LEU A 187 6.39 -12.30 22.55
CA LEU A 187 5.26 -11.79 21.76
C LEU A 187 4.31 -12.94 21.36
N THR A 188 3.09 -12.94 21.90
CA THR A 188 2.07 -13.95 21.57
C THR A 188 0.81 -13.35 20.93
N LEU A 189 0.15 -14.11 20.05
CA LEU A 189 -1.15 -13.71 19.48
C LEU A 189 -2.25 -13.62 20.53
N ASN A 190 -2.15 -14.42 21.60
CA ASN A 190 -3.11 -14.37 22.70
C ASN A 190 -3.04 -13.01 23.43
N ASP A 191 -1.84 -12.55 23.79
CA ASP A 191 -1.68 -11.27 24.49
C ASP A 191 -2.14 -10.10 23.64
N TYR A 192 -1.82 -10.13 22.34
CA TYR A 192 -2.30 -9.16 21.37
C TYR A 192 -3.83 -9.12 21.27
N ASN A 193 -4.47 -10.27 21.06
CA ASN A 193 -5.93 -10.35 20.95
C ASN A 193 -6.63 -9.93 22.24
N GLN A 194 -6.06 -10.26 23.41
CA GLN A 194 -6.58 -9.84 24.71
C GLN A 194 -6.44 -8.33 24.91
N ALA A 195 -5.32 -7.72 24.52
CA ALA A 195 -5.13 -6.27 24.62
C ALA A 195 -6.19 -5.50 23.82
N ILE A 196 -6.48 -5.94 22.59
CA ILE A 196 -7.54 -5.34 21.77
C ILE A 196 -8.91 -5.51 22.44
N LYS A 197 -9.25 -6.73 22.86
CA LYS A 197 -10.56 -7.03 23.49
C LYS A 197 -10.77 -6.27 24.81
N ASN A 198 -9.72 -6.04 25.58
CA ASN A 198 -9.76 -5.33 26.86
C ASN A 198 -9.71 -3.80 26.71
N SER A 199 -9.51 -3.29 25.49
CA SER A 199 -9.59 -1.85 25.20
C SER A 199 -11.00 -1.33 25.50
N SER A 200 -11.11 -0.05 25.85
CA SER A 200 -12.42 0.54 26.16
C SER A 200 -13.35 0.53 24.94
N GLU A 201 -14.65 0.36 25.17
CA GLU A 201 -15.66 0.28 24.10
C GLU A 201 -15.67 1.55 23.23
N LEU A 202 -15.58 2.72 23.85
CA LEU A 202 -15.46 4.00 23.15
C LEU A 202 -14.21 4.04 22.25
N TRP A 203 -13.10 3.49 22.72
CA TRP A 203 -11.87 3.43 21.93
C TRP A 203 -12.00 2.48 20.75
N GLN A 204 -12.59 1.29 20.96
CA GLN A 204 -12.83 0.31 19.89
C GLN A 204 -13.77 0.86 18.80
N GLN A 205 -14.86 1.52 19.21
CA GLN A 205 -15.79 2.18 18.28
C GLN A 205 -15.11 3.30 17.49
N ALA A 206 -14.32 4.14 18.16
CA ALA A 206 -13.57 5.22 17.50
C ALA A 206 -12.52 4.66 16.52
N LEU A 207 -11.80 3.60 16.89
CA LEU A 207 -10.85 2.94 16.00
C LEU A 207 -11.55 2.43 14.73
N MET A 208 -12.61 1.64 14.88
CA MET A 208 -13.32 1.06 13.74
C MET A 208 -13.93 2.13 12.84
N LYS A 209 -14.53 3.18 13.42
CA LYS A 209 -15.06 4.32 12.68
C LYS A 209 -13.96 5.04 11.91
N ASN A 210 -12.88 5.44 12.57
CA ASN A 210 -11.78 6.17 11.93
C ASN A 210 -11.11 5.35 10.84
N LEU A 211 -10.94 4.03 11.06
CA LEU A 211 -10.37 3.14 10.06
C LEU A 211 -11.27 3.07 8.82
N SER A 212 -12.59 2.97 8.99
CA SER A 212 -13.53 2.97 7.86
C SER A 212 -13.50 4.29 7.08
N THR A 213 -13.47 5.43 7.77
CA THR A 213 -13.35 6.76 7.15
C THR A 213 -12.04 6.91 6.37
N VAL A 214 -10.91 6.51 6.96
CA VAL A 214 -9.61 6.55 6.26
C VAL A 214 -9.60 5.64 5.03
N THR A 215 -10.20 4.45 5.11
CA THR A 215 -10.31 3.55 3.94
C THR A 215 -11.12 4.17 2.80
N GLU A 216 -12.26 4.78 3.12
CA GLU A 216 -13.08 5.46 2.11
C GLU A 216 -12.33 6.64 1.48
N GLN A 217 -11.74 7.51 2.30
CA GLN A 217 -10.97 8.67 1.84
C GLN A 217 -9.73 8.27 1.02
N TRP A 218 -9.05 7.20 1.43
CA TRP A 218 -7.91 6.67 0.68
C TRP A 218 -8.34 6.17 -0.70
N GLN A 219 -9.48 5.48 -0.79
CA GLN A 219 -10.02 5.03 -2.06
C GLN A 219 -10.38 6.22 -2.95
N THR A 220 -11.07 7.24 -2.41
CA THR A 220 -11.40 8.46 -3.16
C THR A 220 -10.16 9.18 -3.68
N LEU A 221 -9.14 9.36 -2.84
CA LEU A 221 -7.87 9.97 -3.26
C LEU A 221 -7.17 9.13 -4.34
N THR A 222 -7.16 7.80 -4.18
CA THR A 222 -6.57 6.87 -5.16
C THR A 222 -7.26 6.98 -6.51
N ASP A 223 -8.60 7.03 -6.54
CA ASP A 223 -9.38 7.18 -7.76
C ASP A 223 -9.13 8.55 -8.41
N GLN A 224 -9.07 9.62 -7.61
CA GLN A 224 -8.73 10.97 -8.07
C GLN A 224 -7.34 10.99 -8.73
N LEU A 225 -6.31 10.44 -8.07
CA LEU A 225 -4.94 10.40 -8.59
C LEU A 225 -4.81 9.52 -9.83
N ASN A 226 -5.48 8.36 -9.88
CA ASN A 226 -5.50 7.52 -11.08
C ASN A 226 -6.12 8.27 -12.27
N ASN A 227 -7.18 9.04 -12.05
CA ASN A 227 -7.80 9.85 -13.11
C ASN A 227 -6.89 10.99 -13.57
N LEU A 228 -6.20 11.65 -12.63
CA LEU A 228 -5.33 12.79 -12.91
C LEU A 228 -4.00 12.40 -13.58
N MET A 229 -3.44 11.24 -13.23
CA MET A 229 -2.13 10.78 -13.69
C MET A 229 -2.18 9.74 -14.82
N GLY A 230 -3.31 9.05 -15.00
CA GLY A 230 -3.46 8.03 -16.04
C GLY A 230 -2.42 6.92 -15.90
N MET A 231 -1.58 6.74 -16.92
CA MET A 231 -0.57 5.67 -16.94
C MET A 231 0.63 5.96 -16.03
N ASP A 232 0.82 7.21 -15.62
CA ASP A 232 1.93 7.62 -14.75
C ASP A 232 1.59 7.44 -13.26
N ALA A 233 0.37 7.02 -12.95
CA ALA A 233 -0.07 6.76 -11.59
C ALA A 233 0.77 5.64 -10.94
N PRO A 234 1.28 5.83 -9.71
CA PRO A 234 2.00 4.79 -9.01
C PRO A 234 1.07 3.71 -8.47
N VAL A 235 1.65 2.63 -7.93
CA VAL A 235 0.89 1.53 -7.34
C VAL A 235 0.44 1.90 -5.92
N PHE A 236 -0.86 2.13 -5.75
CA PHE A 236 -1.47 2.44 -4.44
C PHE A 236 -1.91 1.20 -3.62
N ALA A 237 -1.90 0.01 -4.23
CA ALA A 237 -2.38 -1.24 -3.64
C ALA A 237 -1.83 -1.57 -2.23
N PRO A 238 -0.54 -1.31 -1.88
CA PRO A 238 -0.02 -1.65 -0.55
C PRO A 238 -0.82 -1.07 0.62
N VAL A 239 -1.26 0.19 0.52
CA VAL A 239 -2.06 0.84 1.57
C VAL A 239 -3.49 0.28 1.55
N THR A 240 -4.09 0.12 0.37
CA THR A 240 -5.44 -0.45 0.22
C THR A 240 -5.54 -1.85 0.82
N ASP A 241 -4.58 -2.72 0.50
CA ASP A 241 -4.52 -4.09 0.98
C ASP A 241 -4.28 -4.13 2.50
N LEU A 242 -3.41 -3.25 3.01
CA LEU A 242 -3.14 -3.17 4.44
C LEU A 242 -4.37 -2.70 5.24
N LEU A 243 -5.05 -1.64 4.80
CA LEU A 243 -6.28 -1.16 5.43
C LEU A 243 -7.37 -2.23 5.43
N SER A 244 -7.51 -2.98 4.33
CA SER A 244 -8.42 -4.14 4.25
C SER A 244 -8.03 -5.25 5.21
N ALA A 245 -6.73 -5.58 5.29
CA ALA A 245 -6.23 -6.61 6.20
C ALA A 245 -6.43 -6.24 7.67
N ILE A 246 -6.18 -4.98 8.06
CA ILE A 246 -6.42 -4.48 9.42
C ILE A 246 -7.92 -4.59 9.75
N HIS A 247 -8.82 -4.14 8.86
CA HIS A 247 -10.26 -4.28 9.05
C HIS A 247 -10.70 -5.73 9.26
N GLN A 248 -10.27 -6.63 8.38
CA GLN A 248 -10.62 -8.05 8.45
C GLN A 248 -10.10 -8.69 9.74
N HIS A 249 -8.94 -8.26 10.21
CA HIS A 249 -8.34 -8.77 11.42
C HIS A 249 -9.03 -8.28 12.70
N LEU A 250 -9.43 -7.01 12.75
CA LEU A 250 -10.08 -6.40 13.92
C LEU A 250 -11.56 -6.80 14.06
N ARG A 251 -12.27 -7.00 12.95
CA ARG A 251 -13.70 -7.32 12.94
C ARG A 251 -14.13 -8.48 13.86
N PRO A 252 -13.43 -9.64 13.92
CA PRO A 252 -13.79 -10.71 14.85
C PRO A 252 -13.39 -10.44 16.32
N LEU A 253 -12.50 -9.48 16.56
CA LEU A 253 -12.00 -9.13 17.90
C LEU A 253 -12.85 -8.06 18.58
N ILE A 254 -13.40 -7.15 17.79
CA ILE A 254 -14.27 -6.05 18.22
C ILE A 254 -15.68 -6.37 17.76
N PRO A 255 -16.61 -6.73 18.67
CA PRO A 255 -18.00 -6.95 18.30
C PRO A 255 -18.56 -5.68 17.65
N GLU A 256 -19.00 -5.81 16.40
CA GLU A 256 -19.78 -4.78 15.73
C GLU A 256 -21.07 -4.64 16.54
N GLN A 257 -21.19 -3.57 17.34
CA GLN A 257 -22.49 -3.17 17.84
C GLN A 257 -23.27 -2.71 16.62
N ILE A 258 -23.92 -3.67 15.96
CA ILE A 258 -24.96 -3.41 14.99
C ILE A 258 -25.86 -2.38 15.64
N ASP A 259 -25.93 -1.19 15.05
CA ASP A 259 -26.92 -0.17 15.37
C ASP A 259 -28.32 -0.79 15.23
N GLN A 260 -28.77 -1.48 16.27
CA GLN A 260 -30.18 -1.82 16.47
C GLN A 260 -30.89 -0.57 16.97
N VAL A 261 -30.92 0.48 16.13
CA VAL A 261 -31.80 1.63 16.32
C VAL A 261 -32.69 1.88 15.10
N ASN A 262 -32.37 1.32 13.92
CA ASN A 262 -33.24 1.45 12.73
C ASN A 262 -33.73 0.10 12.21
N ASN A 263 -34.74 -0.49 12.89
CA ASN A 263 -35.87 -1.24 12.28
C ASN A 263 -36.76 -1.91 13.34
N LYS A 264 -37.31 -1.11 14.26
CA LYS A 264 -38.56 -1.44 14.98
C LYS A 264 -39.52 -0.27 14.82
N GLY A 265 -40.09 -0.14 13.64
CA GLY A 265 -41.01 0.96 13.36
C GLY A 265 -41.59 0.96 11.96
N GLN A 266 -41.96 -0.19 11.39
CA GLN A 266 -42.84 -0.23 10.22
C GLN A 266 -43.49 -1.62 10.05
N ASP A 267 -44.26 -2.01 11.05
CA ASP A 267 -45.36 -2.96 10.89
C ASP A 267 -46.64 -2.25 11.32
N ALA A 268 -47.30 -1.59 10.36
CA ALA A 268 -48.74 -1.33 10.36
C ALA A 268 -49.11 -0.48 9.13
N ALA A 269 -49.48 -1.13 8.02
CA ALA A 269 -50.76 -0.90 7.33
C ALA A 269 -50.74 -1.55 5.94
N THR A 270 -51.62 -2.52 5.82
CA THR A 270 -51.96 -3.36 4.68
C THR A 270 -52.77 -2.62 3.62
N ASN A 271 -52.56 -3.05 2.36
CA ASN A 271 -53.51 -3.13 1.24
C ASN A 271 -54.10 -1.84 0.63
N ILE A 272 -53.99 -1.72 -0.70
CA ILE A 272 -55.06 -2.08 -1.65
C ILE A 272 -54.48 -2.20 -3.07
N THR A 273 -55.01 -3.20 -3.76
CA THR A 273 -54.82 -3.67 -5.14
C THR A 273 -55.45 -2.78 -6.22
N ALA A 274 -55.04 -3.10 -7.45
CA ALA A 274 -55.65 -2.84 -8.77
C ALA A 274 -55.21 -1.55 -9.47
N ASP A 275 -55.05 -1.47 -10.78
CA ASP A 275 -54.94 -2.39 -11.92
C ASP A 275 -54.92 -1.39 -13.10
N GLU A 276 -53.96 -1.47 -14.02
CA GLU A 276 -54.24 -1.15 -15.43
C GLU A 276 -53.07 -1.55 -16.35
N ASN A 277 -53.40 -2.52 -17.20
CA ASN A 277 -52.65 -3.01 -18.35
C ASN A 277 -52.30 -1.91 -19.35
N VAL A 278 -51.10 -1.98 -19.94
CA VAL A 278 -50.96 -1.95 -21.41
C VAL A 278 -49.84 -2.89 -21.84
N SER A 279 -50.24 -3.95 -22.53
CA SER A 279 -49.41 -4.90 -23.26
C SER A 279 -49.05 -4.34 -24.64
N LEU A 280 -47.79 -4.47 -25.05
CA LEU A 280 -47.39 -4.52 -26.46
C LEU A 280 -46.30 -5.57 -26.64
N GLU A 281 -46.67 -6.68 -27.28
CA GLU A 281 -45.78 -7.71 -27.79
C GLU A 281 -45.00 -7.20 -29.01
N SER A 282 -43.74 -7.62 -29.18
CA SER A 282 -43.30 -8.30 -30.43
C SER A 282 -41.80 -8.61 -30.43
N ASN A 283 -41.54 -9.86 -30.81
CA ASN A 283 -40.36 -10.44 -31.45
C ASN A 283 -39.07 -10.68 -30.68
N GLY A 284 -38.84 -11.97 -30.45
CA GLY A 284 -37.58 -12.53 -30.01
C GLY A 284 -36.49 -12.50 -31.08
N GLN A 285 -35.26 -12.46 -30.57
CA GLN A 285 -34.09 -13.03 -31.22
C GLN A 285 -33.32 -13.84 -30.19
N VAL A 286 -33.12 -15.10 -30.57
CA VAL A 286 -32.38 -16.13 -29.87
C VAL A 286 -30.90 -15.79 -30.04
N ALA A 287 -30.24 -15.35 -28.97
CA ALA A 287 -28.79 -15.20 -28.97
C ALA A 287 -28.15 -16.47 -28.42
N HIS A 288 -27.45 -17.19 -29.30
CA HIS A 288 -26.63 -18.34 -28.98
C HIS A 288 -25.62 -18.03 -27.87
N SER A 289 -25.79 -18.70 -26.73
CA SER A 289 -24.74 -18.89 -25.74
C SER A 289 -23.64 -19.75 -26.35
N VAL A 290 -22.57 -19.09 -26.81
CA VAL A 290 -21.30 -19.77 -27.10
C VAL A 290 -20.72 -20.17 -25.76
N ASN A 291 -20.72 -21.48 -25.47
CA ASN A 291 -19.95 -22.06 -24.38
C ASN A 291 -18.46 -21.85 -24.68
N VAL A 292 -17.92 -20.70 -24.29
CA VAL A 292 -16.48 -20.52 -24.16
C VAL A 292 -16.11 -21.30 -22.91
N THR A 293 -15.49 -22.47 -23.09
CA THR A 293 -14.75 -23.15 -22.01
C THR A 293 -13.66 -22.20 -21.55
N SER A 294 -13.93 -21.43 -20.49
CA SER A 294 -12.93 -20.65 -19.78
C SER A 294 -11.95 -21.64 -19.16
N THR A 295 -10.77 -21.77 -19.75
CA THR A 295 -9.65 -22.50 -19.16
C THR A 295 -9.11 -21.67 -17.99
N SER A 296 -9.82 -21.66 -16.87
CA SER A 296 -9.33 -21.03 -15.65
C SER A 296 -8.18 -21.87 -15.10
N PHE A 297 -7.06 -21.23 -14.79
CA PHE A 297 -5.99 -21.87 -14.02
C PHE A 297 -6.50 -22.06 -12.60
N ASN A 298 -6.94 -23.27 -12.28
CA ASN A 298 -7.34 -23.64 -10.93
C ASN A 298 -6.30 -24.62 -10.36
N PRO A 299 -5.32 -24.15 -9.58
CA PRO A 299 -4.30 -25.01 -9.02
C PRO A 299 -4.97 -25.98 -8.04
N SER A 300 -5.14 -27.22 -8.49
CA SER A 300 -5.67 -28.29 -7.64
C SER A 300 -4.57 -28.79 -6.71
N ASN A 301 -4.93 -29.39 -5.57
CA ASN A 301 -4.01 -30.00 -4.59
C ASN A 301 -3.29 -31.27 -5.11
N ARG A 302 -3.14 -31.36 -6.44
CA ARG A 302 -2.49 -32.41 -7.20
C ARG A 302 -1.01 -32.11 -7.40
N ASP A 303 -0.31 -33.11 -7.94
CA ASP A 303 1.11 -33.09 -8.32
C ASP A 303 1.53 -31.76 -8.96
N HIS A 304 2.50 -31.08 -8.33
CA HIS A 304 3.03 -29.78 -8.73
C HIS A 304 3.46 -29.74 -10.21
N GLN A 305 3.95 -30.87 -10.74
CA GLN A 305 4.35 -30.98 -12.15
C GLN A 305 3.16 -30.81 -13.13
N SER A 306 1.96 -31.21 -12.73
CA SER A 306 0.76 -31.07 -13.55
C SER A 306 0.27 -29.62 -13.59
N ASN A 307 0.25 -28.94 -12.44
CA ASN A 307 -0.08 -27.52 -12.34
C ASN A 307 0.94 -26.65 -13.10
N ARG A 308 2.23 -26.95 -13.00
CA ARG A 308 3.30 -26.26 -13.76
C ARG A 308 3.06 -26.34 -15.27
N ARG A 309 2.78 -27.53 -15.78
CA ARG A 309 2.53 -27.74 -17.23
C ARG A 309 1.30 -26.98 -17.71
N GLN A 310 0.25 -26.92 -16.88
CA GLN A 310 -0.95 -26.15 -17.18
C GLN A 310 -0.67 -24.64 -17.22
N ALA A 311 0.13 -24.12 -16.28
CA ALA A 311 0.53 -22.71 -16.24
C ALA A 311 1.36 -22.32 -17.47
N LEU A 312 2.34 -23.13 -17.87
CA LEU A 312 3.16 -22.85 -19.06
C LEU A 312 2.35 -22.90 -20.36
N LYS A 313 1.39 -23.82 -20.46
CA LYS A 313 0.47 -23.86 -21.60
C LYS A 313 -0.39 -22.59 -21.69
N LEU A 314 -0.85 -22.06 -20.57
CA LEU A 314 -1.62 -20.82 -20.53
C LEU A 314 -0.75 -19.60 -20.91
N LEU A 315 0.49 -19.55 -20.40
CA LEU A 315 1.45 -18.50 -20.78
C LEU A 315 1.73 -18.50 -22.30
N GLY A 316 1.87 -19.68 -22.92
CA GLY A 316 2.01 -19.79 -24.37
C GLY A 316 0.80 -19.27 -25.13
N GLN A 317 -0.42 -19.56 -24.66
CA GLN A 317 -1.65 -19.02 -25.27
C GLN A 317 -1.74 -17.49 -25.15
N ILE A 318 -1.28 -16.93 -24.03
CA ILE A 318 -1.21 -15.49 -23.82
C ILE A 318 -0.16 -14.87 -24.76
N GLN A 319 1.02 -15.51 -24.89
CA GLN A 319 2.04 -15.09 -25.83
C GLN A 319 1.53 -15.08 -27.28
N ASP A 320 0.85 -16.14 -27.73
CA ASP A 320 0.30 -16.23 -29.09
C ASP A 320 -0.74 -15.13 -29.36
N TYR A 321 -1.54 -14.78 -28.34
CA TYR A 321 -2.49 -13.68 -28.42
C TYR A 321 -1.78 -12.33 -28.61
N PHE A 322 -0.75 -12.05 -27.79
CA PHE A 322 0.05 -10.83 -27.94
C PHE A 322 0.86 -10.82 -29.24
N ALA A 323 1.38 -11.95 -29.69
CA ALA A 323 2.08 -12.04 -30.98
C ALA A 323 1.16 -11.72 -32.17
N THR A 324 -0.12 -12.07 -32.08
CA THR A 324 -1.12 -11.83 -33.13
C THR A 324 -1.62 -10.38 -33.13
N ASN A 325 -1.84 -9.79 -31.94
CA ASN A 325 -2.46 -8.47 -31.81
C ASN A 325 -1.44 -7.33 -31.66
N GLU A 326 -0.27 -7.62 -31.09
CA GLU A 326 0.80 -6.65 -30.80
C GLU A 326 2.20 -7.25 -31.08
N PRO A 327 2.56 -7.50 -32.35
CA PRO A 327 3.79 -8.21 -32.73
C PRO A 327 5.08 -7.47 -32.33
N HIS A 328 5.01 -6.18 -32.01
CA HIS A 328 6.14 -5.37 -31.55
C HIS A 328 6.10 -5.06 -30.06
N SER A 329 5.16 -5.63 -29.31
CA SER A 329 5.09 -5.45 -27.86
C SER A 329 6.27 -6.16 -27.17
N PRO A 330 7.01 -5.46 -26.29
CA PRO A 330 8.03 -6.09 -25.45
C PRO A 330 7.49 -7.28 -24.64
N VAL A 331 6.20 -7.27 -24.34
CA VAL A 331 5.50 -8.35 -23.59
C VAL A 331 5.56 -9.67 -24.35
N THR A 332 5.40 -9.67 -25.67
CA THR A 332 5.50 -10.89 -26.51
C THR A 332 6.87 -11.56 -26.38
N PHE A 333 7.93 -10.75 -26.36
CA PHE A 333 9.31 -11.25 -26.24
C PHE A 333 9.64 -11.70 -24.80
N LEU A 334 9.14 -10.98 -23.79
CA LEU A 334 9.32 -11.33 -22.38
C LEU A 334 8.59 -12.62 -22.01
N LEU A 335 7.36 -12.80 -22.50
CA LEU A 335 6.58 -14.04 -22.30
C LEU A 335 7.25 -15.25 -22.96
N GLY A 336 7.73 -15.10 -24.20
CA GLY A 336 8.49 -16.15 -24.88
C GLY A 336 9.75 -16.54 -24.09
N ARG A 337 10.52 -15.54 -23.63
CA ARG A 337 11.72 -15.78 -22.83
C ARG A 337 11.42 -16.45 -21.48
N ALA A 338 10.31 -16.09 -20.84
CA ALA A 338 9.88 -16.71 -19.59
C ALA A 338 9.48 -18.18 -19.78
N ILE A 339 8.87 -18.53 -20.92
CA ILE A 339 8.55 -19.92 -21.28
C ILE A 339 9.83 -20.72 -21.55
N ASP A 340 10.78 -20.16 -22.31
CA ASP A 340 12.07 -20.81 -22.56
C ASP A 340 12.87 -21.05 -21.27
N TRP A 341 12.85 -20.09 -20.35
CA TRP A 341 13.50 -20.21 -19.05
C TRP A 341 12.84 -21.24 -18.14
N ALA A 342 11.54 -21.48 -18.30
CA ALA A 342 10.83 -22.45 -17.48
C ALA A 342 11.27 -23.89 -17.77
N ASP A 343 11.75 -24.21 -18.96
CA ASP A 343 12.22 -25.56 -19.28
C ASP A 343 13.75 -25.73 -19.12
N MET A 344 14.46 -24.65 -18.76
CA MET A 344 15.91 -24.66 -18.60
C MET A 344 16.35 -25.06 -17.18
N PRO A 345 17.30 -26.00 -17.03
CA PRO A 345 17.99 -26.26 -15.77
C PRO A 345 18.70 -25.00 -15.24
N LEU A 346 18.70 -24.81 -13.92
CA LEU A 346 19.19 -23.58 -13.27
C LEU A 346 20.65 -23.23 -13.63
N ASP A 347 21.50 -24.24 -13.77
CA ASP A 347 22.90 -24.14 -14.18
C ASP A 347 23.06 -23.61 -15.61
N GLN A 348 22.19 -24.03 -16.53
CA GLN A 348 22.17 -23.52 -17.90
C GLN A 348 21.62 -22.10 -17.97
N TRP A 349 20.61 -21.79 -17.16
CA TRP A 349 20.01 -20.46 -17.08
C TRP A 349 20.98 -19.40 -16.54
N LEU A 350 21.70 -19.73 -15.47
CA LEU A 350 22.71 -18.85 -14.87
C LEU A 350 23.81 -18.49 -15.87
N THR A 351 24.29 -19.48 -16.63
CA THR A 351 25.32 -19.31 -17.67
C THR A 351 24.84 -18.39 -18.81
N HIS A 352 23.54 -18.39 -19.12
CA HIS A 352 22.96 -17.59 -20.20
C HIS A 352 22.73 -16.11 -19.84
N ILE A 353 22.56 -15.79 -18.55
CA ILE A 353 22.22 -14.44 -18.08
C ILE A 353 23.46 -13.69 -17.59
N ILE A 354 24.40 -14.40 -17.00
CA ILE A 354 25.59 -13.78 -16.41
C ILE A 354 26.71 -13.84 -17.43
N LYS A 355 27.01 -12.70 -18.07
CA LYS A 355 28.09 -12.57 -19.06
C LYS A 355 29.50 -12.55 -18.46
N ASN A 356 29.62 -12.45 -17.13
CA ASN A 356 30.89 -12.38 -16.40
C ASN A 356 31.11 -13.64 -15.55
N GLU A 357 32.09 -14.47 -15.92
CA GLU A 357 32.41 -15.75 -15.25
C GLU A 357 32.72 -15.59 -13.75
N ASP A 358 33.27 -14.43 -13.33
CA ASP A 358 33.62 -14.17 -11.92
C ASP A 358 32.40 -14.00 -11.00
N GLN A 359 31.29 -13.48 -11.52
CA GLN A 359 30.05 -13.32 -10.75
C GLN A 359 29.29 -14.65 -10.64
N LEU A 360 29.43 -15.53 -11.63
CA LEU A 360 28.89 -16.90 -11.61
C LEU A 360 29.59 -17.74 -10.54
N ALA A 361 30.92 -17.72 -10.49
CA ALA A 361 31.68 -18.52 -9.52
C ALA A 361 31.32 -18.16 -8.07
N THR A 362 31.18 -16.85 -7.77
CA THR A 362 30.83 -16.35 -6.43
C THR A 362 29.41 -16.76 -6.02
N LEU A 363 28.45 -16.74 -6.95
CA LEU A 363 27.07 -17.12 -6.67
C LEU A 363 26.89 -18.65 -6.59
N SER A 364 27.63 -19.41 -7.42
CA SER A 364 27.62 -20.87 -7.45
C SER A 364 28.18 -21.47 -6.15
N ASP A 365 29.25 -20.88 -5.61
CA ASP A 365 29.80 -21.26 -4.30
C ASP A 365 28.85 -20.90 -3.15
N MET A 366 28.12 -19.78 -3.26
CA MET A 366 27.15 -19.36 -2.23
C MET A 366 25.87 -20.22 -2.23
N ILE A 367 25.49 -20.80 -3.36
CA ILE A 367 24.31 -21.68 -3.52
C ILE A 367 24.69 -23.18 -3.37
N GLY A 368 25.99 -23.49 -3.30
CA GLY A 368 26.49 -24.84 -2.98
C GLY A 368 26.43 -25.85 -4.14
N ILE A 369 26.33 -25.37 -5.39
CA ILE A 369 26.31 -26.24 -6.58
C ILE A 369 27.64 -26.05 -7.30
N GLN A 370 28.50 -27.06 -7.26
CA GLN A 370 29.76 -27.05 -8.01
C GLN A 370 29.46 -27.40 -9.48
N PRO A 371 29.89 -26.58 -10.47
CA PRO A 371 29.79 -26.96 -11.87
C PRO A 371 30.59 -28.24 -12.08
N LYS A 372 29.96 -29.22 -12.73
CA LYS A 372 30.55 -30.53 -13.02
C LYS A 372 31.73 -30.31 -13.96
N ARG A 373 32.94 -30.23 -13.39
CA ARG A 373 34.20 -30.11 -14.13
C ARG A 373 34.32 -31.35 -15.02
N GLU A 374 34.12 -31.19 -16.33
CA GLU A 374 34.40 -32.26 -17.29
C GLU A 374 35.87 -32.62 -17.14
N LEU A 375 36.11 -33.84 -16.66
CA LEU A 375 37.43 -34.46 -16.68
C LEU A 375 37.78 -34.68 -18.15
N SER A 376 38.66 -33.84 -18.68
CA SER A 376 39.41 -34.15 -19.89
C SER A 376 40.16 -35.46 -19.64
N ASP A 377 39.72 -36.50 -20.33
CA ASP A 377 40.37 -37.80 -20.43
C ASP A 377 41.71 -37.62 -21.17
N ASP A 378 42.75 -37.20 -20.45
CA ASP A 378 44.14 -37.37 -20.90
C ASP A 378 44.52 -38.85 -20.70
N GLY A 379 44.01 -39.69 -21.60
CA GLY A 379 44.44 -41.06 -21.80
C GLY A 379 45.55 -41.12 -22.86
N TYR A 380 46.80 -41.18 -22.37
CA TYR A 380 48.03 -41.74 -22.96
C TYR A 380 48.27 -41.74 -24.48
#